data_AF-A0A1H2DNG0-F1
#
_entry.id   AF-A0A1H2DNG0-F1
#
_cell.length_a   1.000
_cell.length_b   1.000
_cell.length_c   1.000
_cell.angle_alpha   90.00
_cell.angle_beta   90.00
_cell.angle_gamma   90.00
#
_symmetry.space_group_name_H-M   'P 1'
#
loop_
_entity.id
_entity.type
_entity.pdbx_description
1 polymer ?
#
loop_
_entity_poly.entity_id
_entity_poly.type
_entity_poly.pdbx_seq_one_letter_code
_entity_poly.pdbx_strand_id
1 'polypeptide(L)' 'MMNLVAWLFRIVVFVILAVFASKNSHPVMLQYTLDQSIELPLSVVLLISFALGALITMIVVRCRCNSND' A
#
# COMPACT_ATOMS: atom_id res chain seq x y z
N MET A 1 12.88 -19.80 -17.56
CA MET A 1 11.41 -19.91 -17.37
C MET A 1 10.92 -19.16 -16.12
N MET A 2 11.52 -19.32 -14.94
CA MET A 2 11.10 -18.62 -13.70
C MET A 2 11.06 -17.08 -13.82
N ASN A 3 12.01 -16.47 -14.52
CA ASN A 3 12.01 -15.02 -14.72
C ASN A 3 10.83 -14.53 -15.56
N LEU A 4 10.39 -15.29 -16.57
CA LEU A 4 9.29 -14.88 -17.43
C LEU A 4 7.96 -14.90 -16.66
N VAL A 5 7.74 -15.93 -15.83
CA VAL A 5 6.58 -16.01 -14.94
C VAL A 5 6.59 -14.87 -13.93
N ALA A 6 7.72 -14.59 -13.29
CA ALA A 6 7.84 -13.48 -12.34
C ALA A 6 7.63 -12.11 -13.02
N TRP A 7 8.11 -11.93 -14.24
CA TRP A 7 7.92 -10.71 -15.02
C TRP A 7 6.45 -10.51 -15.39
N LEU A 8 5.79 -11.56 -15.91
CA LEU A 8 4.35 -11.54 -16.21
C LEU A 8 3.52 -11.21 -14.97
N PHE A 9 3.82 -11.84 -13.83
CA PHE A 9 3.15 -11.53 -12.57
C PHE A 9 3.31 -10.06 -12.19
N ARG A 10 4.51 -9.47 -12.33
CA ARG A 10 4.72 -8.03 -12.09
C ARG A 10 3.88 -7.15 -13.01
N ILE A 11 3.77 -7.48 -14.30
CA ILE A 11 2.89 -6.74 -15.21
C ILE A 11 1.44 -6.82 -14.72
N VAL A 12 0.95 -8.03 -14.40
CA VAL A 12 -0.43 -8.23 -13.95
C VAL A 12 -0.72 -7.41 -12.70
N VAL A 13 0.16 -7.49 -11.69
CA VAL A 13 0.04 -6.68 -10.47
C VAL A 13 0.05 -5.19 -10.79
N PHE A 14 0.96 -4.73 -11.65
CA PHE A 14 1.04 -3.33 -12.04
C PHE A 14 -0.25 -2.85 -12.74
N VAL A 15 -0.79 -3.63 -13.68
CA VAL A 15 -2.03 -3.30 -14.38
C VAL A 15 -3.20 -3.23 -13.40
N ILE A 16 -3.30 -4.18 -12.47
CA ILE A 16 -4.34 -4.17 -11.43
C ILE A 16 -4.24 -2.89 -10.59
N LEU A 17 -3.04 -2.55 -10.12
CA LEU A 17 -2.82 -1.34 -9.32
C LEU A 17 -3.09 -0.06 -10.12
N ALA A 18 -2.72 -0.02 -11.40
CA ALA A 18 -2.98 1.12 -12.28
C ALA A 18 -4.47 1.34 -12.53
N VAL A 19 -5.22 0.26 -12.82
CA VAL A 19 -6.68 0.32 -12.98
C VAL A 19 -7.34 0.73 -11.67
N PHE A 20 -6.89 0.16 -10.55
CA PHE A 20 -7.36 0.53 -9.23
C PHE A 20 -7.13 2.02 -8.96
N ALA A 21 -5.94 2.55 -9.20
CA ALA A 21 -5.63 3.96 -9.02
C ALA A 21 -6.46 4.86 -9.94
N SER A 22 -6.65 4.46 -11.19
CA SER A 22 -7.48 5.20 -12.15
C SER A 22 -8.95 5.28 -11.73
N LYS A 23 -9.52 4.18 -11.23
CA LYS A 23 -10.92 4.11 -10.78
C LYS A 23 -11.14 4.78 -9.42
N ASN A 24 -10.09 4.89 -8.61
CA ASN A 24 -10.13 5.46 -7.27
C ASN A 24 -9.35 6.77 -7.16
N SER A 25 -9.28 7.53 -8.26
CA SER A 25 -8.65 8.86 -8.33
C SER A 25 -9.54 9.97 -7.76
N HIS A 26 -10.76 9.63 -7.36
CA HIS A 26 -11.69 10.60 -6.78
C HIS A 26 -11.09 11.19 -5.49
N PRO A 27 -11.10 12.53 -5.34
CA PRO A 27 -10.64 13.17 -4.13
C PRO A 27 -11.52 12.80 -2.95
N VAL A 28 -10.89 12.56 -1.79
CA VAL A 28 -11.52 12.38 -0.50
C VAL A 28 -10.86 13.27 0.54
N MET A 29 -11.68 13.82 1.43
CA MET A 29 -11.22 14.67 2.54
C MET A 29 -10.94 13.81 3.76
N LEU A 30 -9.68 13.78 4.19
CA LEU A 30 -9.28 13.21 5.46
C LEU A 30 -9.40 14.28 6.55
N GLN A 31 -10.22 14.01 7.56
CA GLN A 31 -10.40 14.87 8.72
C GLN A 31 -9.48 14.40 9.84
N TYR A 32 -8.61 15.28 10.32
CA TYR A 32 -7.70 15.01 11.42
C TYR A 32 -8.09 15.84 12.66
N THR A 33 -7.49 15.51 13.80
CA THR A 33 -7.62 16.31 15.02
C THR A 33 -7.02 17.71 14.81
N LEU A 34 -7.55 18.73 15.49
CA LEU A 34 -7.19 20.17 15.35
C LEU A 34 -7.70 20.87 14.08
N ASP A 35 -8.88 20.51 13.59
CA ASP A 35 -9.51 21.11 12.39
C ASP A 35 -8.63 21.02 11.12
N GLN A 36 -7.65 20.13 11.12
CA GLN A 36 -6.81 19.88 9.95
C GLN A 36 -7.51 18.93 9.00
N SER A 37 -7.59 19.31 7.73
CA SER A 37 -8.10 18.43 6.69
C SER A 37 -7.15 18.38 5.51
N ILE A 38 -7.01 17.19 4.92
CA ILE A 38 -6.15 16.97 3.75
C ILE A 38 -6.97 16.28 2.66
N GLU A 39 -6.94 16.83 1.46
CA GLU A 39 -7.57 16.24 0.29
C GLU A 39 -6.56 15.35 -0.44
N LEU A 40 -6.90 14.06 -0.59
CA LEU A 40 -6.07 13.08 -1.28
C LEU A 40 -6.96 12.17 -2.14
N PRO A 41 -6.47 11.62 -3.26
CA PRO A 41 -7.20 10.58 -3.98
C PRO A 41 -7.36 9.33 -3.10
N LEU A 42 -8.54 8.70 -3.15
CA LEU A 42 -8.84 7.50 -2.35
C LEU A 42 -7.80 6.37 -2.55
N SER A 43 -7.31 6.20 -3.77
CA SER A 43 -6.24 5.24 -4.07
C SER A 43 -4.96 5.49 -3.29
N VAL A 44 -4.60 6.77 -3.08
CA VAL A 44 -3.38 7.16 -2.34
C VAL A 44 -3.56 6.88 -0.86
N VAL A 45 -4.74 7.21 -0.31
CA VAL A 45 -5.08 6.91 1.10
C VAL A 45 -4.93 5.42 1.38
N LEU A 46 -5.54 4.58 0.53
CA LEU A 46 -5.48 3.12 0.68
C LEU A 46 -4.05 2.58 0.54
N LEU A 47 -3.26 3.11 -0.40
CA LEU A 47 -1.86 2.72 -0.57
C LEU A 47 -1.03 3.05 0.69
N ILE A 48 -1.19 4.24 1.26
CA ILE A 48 -0.49 4.65 2.48
C ILE A 48 -0.89 3.75 3.66
N SER A 49 -2.18 3.50 3.86
CA SER A 49 -2.66 2.60 4.94
C SER A 49 -2.12 1.18 4.79
N PHE A 50 -2.10 0.64 3.57
CA PHE A 50 -1.53 -0.67 3.27
C PHE A 50 -0.02 -0.70 3.54
N ALA A 51 0.74 0.30 3.06
CA ALA A 51 2.17 0.38 3.24
C ALA A 51 2.57 0.48 4.72
N LEU A 52 1.83 1.29 5.50
CA LEU A 52 2.01 1.39 6.95
C LEU A 52 1.73 0.05 7.64
N GLY A 53 0.63 -0.62 7.30
CA GLY A 53 0.31 -1.94 7.83
C GLY A 53 1.40 -2.98 7.53
N ALA A 54 1.86 -3.05 6.29
CA ALA A 54 2.94 -3.95 5.87
C ALA A 54 4.26 -3.65 6.59
N LEU A 55 4.58 -2.37 6.79
CA LEU A 55 5.77 -1.94 7.54
C LEU A 55 5.67 -2.34 9.01
N ILE A 56 4.53 -2.14 9.65
CA ILE A 56 4.28 -2.59 11.02
C ILE A 56 4.43 -4.11 11.12
N THR A 57 3.81 -4.88 10.22
CA THR A 57 3.97 -6.34 10.20
C THR A 57 5.42 -6.75 10.02
N MET A 58 6.16 -6.12 9.10
CA MET A 58 7.56 -6.42 8.86
C MET A 58 8.42 -6.16 10.12
N ILE A 59 8.22 -5.03 10.79
CA ILE A 59 8.92 -4.71 12.05
C ILE A 59 8.59 -5.73 13.13
N VAL A 60 7.31 -6.04 13.33
CA VAL A 60 6.87 -6.98 14.38
C VAL A 60 7.40 -8.40 14.12
N VAL A 61 7.31 -8.89 12.87
CA VAL A 61 7.83 -10.21 12.50
C VAL A 61 9.35 -10.25 12.61
N ARG A 62 10.05 -9.19 12.18
CA ARG A 62 11.52 -9.10 12.30
C ARG A 62 11.96 -9.07 13.76
N CYS A 63 11.29 -8.31 14.62
CA CYS A 63 11.53 -8.32 16.07
C CYS A 63 11.29 -9.69 16.69
N ARG A 64 10.26 -10.43 16.24
CA ARG A 64 10.01 -11.81 16.72
C ARG A 64 11.14 -12.77 16.36
N CYS A 65 11.70 -12.67 15.14
CA CYS A 65 12.83 -13.51 14.74
C CYS A 65 14.13 -13.20 15.49
N ASN A 66 14.37 -11.93 15.85
CA ASN A 66 15.58 -11.50 16.57
C ASN A 66 15.52 -11.74 18.09
N SER A 67 14.35 -12.07 18.65
CA SER A 67 14.16 -12.27 20.10
C SER A 67 14.28 -13.73 20.55
N ASN A 68 14.51 -14.67 19.63
CA ASN A 68 14.61 -16.11 19.91
C ASN A 68 16.06 -16.63 19.99
N ASP A 69 17.05 -15.72 20.05
CA ASP A 69 18.45 -16.03 20.32
C ASP A 69 18.80 -15.69 21.78
#